data_AF-A0A942C0N8-F1
#
_entry.id   AF-A0A942C0N8-F1
#
_cell.length_a   1.000
_cell.length_b   1.000
_cell.length_c   1.000
_cell.angle_alpha   90.00
_cell.angle_beta   90.00
_cell.angle_gamma   90.00
#
_symmetry.space_group_name_H-M   'P 1'
#
loop_
_entity.id
_entity.type
_entity.pdbx_description
1 polymer ?
#
loop_
_entity_poly.entity_id
_entity_poly.type
_entity_poly.pdbx_seq_one_letter_code
_entity_poly.pdbx_strand_id
1 'polypeptide(L)'
;MKAIKHNKLARAYLTGAPDLRLAAAKRAEAILSQDQYRLEDARSHQETEYTHNLEAWSSRKISSPLRPQPIQQDVRYGRFYQIAAVVLGVAEVALFWSMAVSFGVNPFFSLILATVFTWGLRATLLASWYDPSRPTETKRRLQKFVLLPSLLLLLLTGATLSLARLVPGAIALLLLDWINGALFLLSMSCLGLASGLFAIADLLLWSLRATKNYEATMSELAETIHERSVVMEIIRDIGGGVQRYLPPAQ
;
A
#
# COMPACT_ATOMS: atom_id res chain seq x y z
N MET A 1 -13.82 7.74 -8.66
CA MET A 1 -14.26 7.87 -10.08
C MET A 1 -15.74 7.47 -10.32
N LYS A 2 -16.45 6.88 -9.35
CA LYS A 2 -17.90 6.58 -9.46
C LYS A 2 -18.84 7.77 -9.20
N ALA A 3 -18.50 8.69 -8.29
CA ALA A 3 -19.30 9.89 -7.97
C ALA A 3 -19.66 10.77 -9.19
N ILE A 4 -18.80 10.81 -10.21
CA ILE A 4 -19.03 11.57 -11.46
C ILE A 4 -20.22 10.99 -12.28
N LYS A 5 -20.51 9.69 -12.16
CA LYS A 5 -21.67 9.09 -12.84
C LYS A 5 -23.00 9.49 -12.18
N HIS A 6 -23.02 9.73 -10.87
CA HIS A 6 -24.26 10.02 -10.13
C HIS A 6 -24.68 11.48 -10.26
N ASN A 7 -23.73 12.42 -10.39
CA ASN A 7 -24.04 13.82 -10.69
C ASN A 7 -24.66 14.01 -12.10
N LYS A 8 -24.28 13.17 -13.07
CA LYS A 8 -24.95 13.14 -14.39
C LYS A 8 -26.40 12.63 -14.31
N LEU A 9 -26.66 11.65 -13.45
CA LEU A 9 -28.02 11.17 -13.20
C LEU A 9 -28.86 12.26 -12.51
N ALA A 10 -28.29 12.95 -11.51
CA ALA A 10 -28.91 14.08 -10.82
C ALA A 10 -29.34 15.21 -11.77
N ARG A 11 -28.49 15.59 -12.73
CA ARG A 11 -28.81 16.62 -13.74
C ARG A 11 -29.82 16.13 -14.78
N ALA A 12 -29.80 14.86 -15.16
CA ALA A 12 -30.79 14.29 -16.07
C ALA A 12 -32.21 14.30 -15.46
N TYR A 13 -32.34 14.26 -14.12
CA TYR A 13 -33.63 14.36 -13.43
C TYR A 13 -34.29 15.74 -13.54
N LEU A 14 -33.55 16.79 -13.91
CA LEU A 14 -34.08 18.16 -14.00
C LEU A 14 -34.79 18.46 -15.33
N THR A 15 -34.76 17.56 -16.32
CA THR A 15 -35.35 17.80 -17.66
C THR A 15 -36.27 16.65 -18.06
N GLY A 16 -37.56 16.71 -17.67
CA GLY A 16 -38.55 15.67 -18.02
C GLY A 16 -39.92 15.90 -17.39
N ALA A 17 -40.93 15.15 -17.84
CA ALA A 17 -42.27 15.14 -17.24
C ALA A 17 -42.22 14.66 -15.77
N PRO A 18 -43.11 15.15 -14.89
CA PRO A 18 -43.07 14.89 -13.45
C PRO A 18 -43.08 13.39 -13.10
N ASP A 19 -43.84 12.58 -13.84
CA ASP A 19 -43.91 11.12 -13.61
C ASP A 19 -42.60 10.41 -13.92
N LEU A 20 -41.91 10.82 -15.00
CA LEU A 20 -40.60 10.28 -15.36
C LEU A 20 -39.54 10.68 -14.34
N ARG A 21 -39.60 11.91 -13.83
CA ARG A 21 -38.71 12.38 -12.76
C ARG A 21 -38.91 11.58 -11.47
N LEU A 22 -40.16 11.34 -11.08
CA LEU A 22 -40.49 10.55 -9.89
C LEU A 22 -40.03 9.09 -10.03
N ALA A 23 -40.30 8.46 -11.17
CA ALA A 23 -39.86 7.09 -11.43
C ALA A 23 -38.33 6.96 -11.41
N ALA A 24 -37.63 7.95 -11.96
CA ALA A 24 -36.18 7.96 -12.01
C ALA A 24 -35.56 8.25 -10.62
N ALA A 25 -36.16 9.16 -9.83
CA ALA A 25 -35.76 9.42 -8.45
C ALA A 25 -35.95 8.18 -7.55
N LYS A 26 -37.07 7.46 -7.67
CA LYS A 26 -37.29 6.19 -6.95
C LYS A 26 -36.26 5.11 -7.32
N ARG A 27 -35.88 5.02 -8.60
CA ARG A 27 -34.80 4.11 -9.03
C ARG A 27 -33.45 4.51 -8.43
N ALA A 28 -33.15 5.81 -8.39
CA ALA A 28 -31.94 6.34 -7.77
C ALA A 28 -31.89 6.02 -6.27
N GLU A 29 -33.00 6.19 -5.55
CA GLU A 29 -33.13 5.85 -4.14
C GLU A 29 -32.86 4.36 -3.89
N ALA A 30 -33.42 3.47 -4.73
CA ALA A 30 -33.19 2.04 -4.64
C ALA A 30 -31.70 1.69 -4.84
N ILE A 31 -31.03 2.30 -5.82
CA ILE A 31 -29.60 2.09 -6.07
C ILE A 31 -28.76 2.61 -4.90
N LEU A 32 -29.03 3.83 -4.44
CA LEU A 32 -28.28 4.47 -3.35
C LEU A 32 -28.48 3.75 -2.02
N SER A 33 -29.67 3.22 -1.74
CA SER A 33 -29.91 2.40 -0.56
C SER A 33 -29.14 1.08 -0.63
N GLN A 34 -29.11 0.40 -1.78
CA GLN A 34 -28.31 -0.81 -1.98
C GLN A 34 -26.81 -0.53 -1.82
N ASP A 35 -26.30 0.57 -2.39
CA ASP A 35 -24.90 0.97 -2.24
C ASP A 35 -24.57 1.34 -0.78
N GLN A 36 -25.49 2.00 -0.06
CA GLN A 36 -25.34 2.26 1.37
C GLN A 36 -25.17 0.95 2.16
N TYR A 37 -26.04 -0.04 1.94
CA TYR A 37 -25.93 -1.35 2.60
C TYR A 37 -24.60 -2.04 2.28
N ARG A 38 -24.14 -2.01 1.02
CA ARG A 38 -22.84 -2.57 0.63
C ARG A 38 -21.68 -1.88 1.33
N LEU A 39 -21.71 -0.56 1.45
CA LEU A 39 -20.66 0.22 2.09
C LEU A 39 -20.64 0.02 3.61
N GLU A 40 -21.81 -0.10 4.25
CA GLU A 40 -21.92 -0.44 5.67
C GLU A 40 -21.37 -1.85 5.96
N ASP A 41 -21.67 -2.82 5.11
CA ASP A 41 -21.14 -4.18 5.20
C ASP A 41 -19.61 -4.21 5.01
N ALA A 42 -19.10 -3.52 3.98
CA ALA A 42 -17.66 -3.36 3.75
C ALA A 42 -16.95 -2.70 4.95
N ARG A 43 -17.57 -1.69 5.56
CA ARG A 43 -17.06 -1.04 6.78
C ARG A 43 -16.96 -2.03 7.95
N SER A 44 -18.02 -2.79 8.21
CA SER A 44 -18.07 -3.79 9.27
C SER A 44 -17.01 -4.89 9.06
N HIS A 45 -16.84 -5.32 7.81
CA HIS A 45 -15.81 -6.28 7.43
C HIS A 45 -14.40 -5.75 7.70
N GLN A 46 -14.13 -4.49 7.32
CA GLN A 46 -12.85 -3.83 7.56
C GLN A 46 -12.53 -3.68 9.06
N GLU A 47 -13.54 -3.37 9.90
CA GLU A 47 -13.36 -3.30 11.37
C GLU A 47 -13.03 -4.68 11.95
N THR A 48 -13.69 -5.73 11.47
CA THR A 48 -13.45 -7.11 11.90
C THR A 48 -12.06 -7.60 11.46
N GLU A 49 -11.69 -7.38 10.20
CA GLU A 49 -10.39 -7.74 9.65
C GLU A 49 -9.26 -6.99 10.37
N TYR A 50 -9.42 -5.68 10.59
CA TYR A 50 -8.46 -4.89 11.34
C TYR A 50 -8.29 -5.40 12.76
N THR A 51 -9.39 -5.74 13.43
CA THR A 51 -9.36 -6.29 14.80
C THR A 51 -8.62 -7.61 14.84
N HIS A 52 -8.93 -8.54 13.94
CA HIS A 52 -8.24 -9.83 13.84
C HIS A 52 -6.73 -9.67 13.59
N ASN A 53 -6.35 -8.75 12.69
CA ASN A 53 -4.94 -8.45 12.43
C ASN A 53 -4.25 -7.80 13.63
N LEU A 54 -4.94 -6.94 14.36
CA LEU A 54 -4.44 -6.32 15.59
C LEU A 54 -4.28 -7.34 16.72
N GLU A 55 -5.21 -8.30 16.85
CA GLU A 55 -5.10 -9.41 17.78
C GLU A 55 -3.88 -10.27 17.47
N ALA A 56 -3.68 -10.63 16.19
CA ALA A 56 -2.50 -11.38 15.73
C ALA A 56 -1.19 -10.62 16.01
N TRP A 57 -1.19 -9.29 15.80
CA TRP A 57 -0.01 -8.45 16.01
C TRP A 57 0.32 -8.24 17.50
N SER A 58 -0.70 -8.02 18.33
CA SER A 58 -0.54 -7.73 19.77
C SER A 58 -0.53 -8.98 20.65
N SER A 59 -0.92 -10.13 20.09
CA SER A 59 -1.17 -11.39 20.83
C SER A 59 -2.16 -11.22 21.99
N ARG A 60 -3.06 -10.22 21.91
CA ARG A 60 -4.11 -9.96 22.90
C ARG A 60 -5.46 -10.12 22.23
N LYS A 61 -6.39 -10.80 22.91
CA LYS A 61 -7.78 -10.94 22.46
C LYS A 61 -8.53 -9.63 22.70
N ILE A 62 -9.27 -9.18 21.69
CA ILE A 62 -10.05 -7.94 21.68
C ILE A 62 -11.51 -8.36 21.47
N SER A 63 -12.39 -8.01 22.42
CA SER A 63 -13.75 -8.53 22.46
C SER A 63 -14.69 -7.93 21.41
N SER A 64 -14.34 -6.79 20.82
CA SER A 64 -15.25 -6.01 19.97
C SER A 64 -14.53 -5.46 18.73
N PRO A 65 -15.23 -5.35 17.58
CA PRO A 65 -14.69 -4.69 16.40
C PRO A 65 -14.22 -3.27 16.74
N LEU A 66 -12.97 -2.97 16.41
CA LEU A 66 -12.37 -1.65 16.61
C LEU A 66 -12.33 -0.91 15.29
N ARG A 67 -12.59 0.40 15.37
CA ARG A 67 -12.33 1.31 14.26
C ARG A 67 -10.82 1.32 13.96
N PRO A 68 -10.39 1.15 12.68
CA PRO A 68 -8.99 1.19 12.31
C PRO A 68 -8.29 2.48 12.73
N GLN A 69 -7.15 2.37 13.43
CA GLN A 69 -6.33 3.50 13.85
C GLN A 69 -4.85 3.23 13.58
N PRO A 70 -4.08 4.23 13.15
CA PRO A 70 -2.67 4.04 12.89
C PRO A 70 -1.90 3.82 14.20
N ILE A 71 -1.17 2.72 14.29
CA ILE A 71 -0.25 2.47 15.41
C ILE A 71 0.96 3.38 15.22
N GLN A 72 1.00 4.52 15.92
CA GLN A 72 1.96 5.59 15.69
C GLN A 72 3.42 5.13 15.74
N GLN A 73 3.73 4.21 16.67
CA GLN A 73 5.07 3.64 16.80
C GLN A 73 5.48 2.84 15.56
N ASP A 74 4.60 1.97 15.06
CA ASP A 74 4.87 1.15 13.87
C ASP A 74 4.93 2.00 12.61
N VAL A 75 4.11 3.05 12.51
CA VAL A 75 4.19 4.00 11.39
C VAL A 75 5.52 4.74 11.37
N ARG A 76 6.02 5.20 12.53
CA ARG A 76 7.32 5.88 12.63
C ARG A 76 8.45 4.95 12.22
N TYR A 77 8.49 3.73 12.74
CA TYR A 77 9.51 2.75 12.36
C TYR A 77 9.38 2.31 10.90
N GLY A 78 8.18 2.09 10.41
CA GLY A 78 7.91 1.75 9.02
C GLY A 78 8.43 2.80 8.05
N ARG A 79 8.20 4.09 8.33
CA ARG A 79 8.76 5.20 7.53
C ARG A 79 10.28 5.25 7.60
N PHE A 80 10.87 5.05 8.77
CA PHE A 80 12.31 5.00 8.92
C PHE A 80 12.93 3.88 8.08
N TYR A 81 12.38 2.66 8.17
CA TYR A 81 12.83 1.52 7.36
C TYR A 81 12.62 1.75 5.87
N GLN A 82 11.51 2.38 5.48
CA GLN A 82 11.25 2.73 4.08
C GLN A 82 12.30 3.71 3.54
N ILE A 83 12.63 4.77 4.29
CA ILE A 83 13.66 5.74 3.90
C ILE A 83 15.02 5.05 3.81
N ALA A 84 15.39 4.23 4.80
CA ALA A 84 16.64 3.48 4.80
C ALA A 84 16.73 2.54 3.57
N ALA A 85 15.63 1.86 3.23
CA ALA A 85 15.53 1.00 2.06
C ALA A 85 15.72 1.79 0.75
N VAL A 86 15.11 2.98 0.64
CA VAL A 86 15.29 3.87 -0.52
C VAL A 86 16.74 4.33 -0.63
N VAL A 87 17.36 4.75 0.46
CA VAL A 87 18.78 5.18 0.46
C VAL A 87 19.69 4.05 0.00
N LEU A 88 19.50 2.83 0.53
CA LEU A 88 20.24 1.65 0.08
C LEU A 88 19.96 1.30 -1.39
N GLY A 89 18.71 1.43 -1.84
CA GLY A 89 18.35 1.24 -3.25
C GLY A 89 19.03 2.24 -4.18
N VAL A 90 19.14 3.52 -3.78
CA VAL A 90 19.87 4.54 -4.54
C VAL A 90 21.37 4.24 -4.55
N ALA A 91 21.95 3.84 -3.42
CA ALA A 91 23.34 3.42 -3.35
C ALA A 91 23.62 2.22 -4.27
N GLU A 92 22.69 1.28 -4.32
CA GLU A 92 22.78 0.10 -5.18
C GLU A 92 22.72 0.46 -6.67
N VAL A 93 21.79 1.33 -7.07
CA VAL A 93 21.73 1.84 -8.44
C VAL A 93 23.01 2.57 -8.82
N ALA A 94 23.60 3.35 -7.91
CA ALA A 94 24.87 4.03 -8.14
C ALA A 94 26.04 3.04 -8.31
N LEU A 95 26.09 1.96 -7.52
CA LEU A 95 27.08 0.89 -7.66
C LEU A 95 26.94 0.18 -9.02
N PHE A 96 25.73 -0.23 -9.38
CA PHE A 96 25.45 -0.85 -10.69
C PHE A 96 25.78 0.06 -11.86
N TRP A 97 25.46 1.34 -11.75
CA TRP A 97 25.81 2.33 -12.76
C TRP A 97 27.33 2.43 -12.94
N SER A 98 28.06 2.57 -11.83
CA SER A 98 29.52 2.65 -11.82
C SER A 98 30.16 1.41 -12.46
N MET A 99 29.71 0.21 -12.05
CA MET A 99 30.15 -1.05 -12.63
C MET A 99 29.86 -1.13 -14.13
N ALA A 100 28.64 -0.76 -14.55
CA ALA A 100 28.25 -0.83 -15.96
C ALA A 100 29.18 0.04 -16.83
N VAL A 101 29.47 1.26 -16.38
CA VAL A 101 30.42 2.15 -17.06
C VAL A 101 31.83 1.54 -17.09
N SER A 102 32.30 0.99 -15.98
CA SER A 102 33.63 0.35 -15.91
C SER A 102 33.77 -0.88 -16.83
N PHE A 103 32.70 -1.66 -17.01
CA PHE A 103 32.70 -2.86 -17.86
C PHE A 103 32.24 -2.60 -19.31
N GLY A 104 31.92 -1.36 -19.68
CA GLY A 104 31.41 -1.03 -21.01
C GLY A 104 30.01 -1.60 -21.29
N VAL A 105 29.25 -1.94 -20.25
CA VAL A 105 27.86 -2.39 -20.34
C VAL A 105 26.95 -1.18 -20.39
N ASN A 106 25.85 -1.25 -21.15
CA ASN A 106 24.86 -0.18 -21.20
C ASN A 106 24.29 0.09 -19.79
N PRO A 107 24.48 1.29 -19.21
CA PRO A 107 24.09 1.57 -17.84
C PRO A 107 22.56 1.58 -17.63
N PHE A 108 21.77 1.88 -18.68
CA PHE A 108 20.31 1.81 -18.60
C PHE A 108 19.81 0.37 -18.45
N PHE A 109 20.47 -0.59 -19.10
CA PHE A 109 20.13 -2.00 -18.94
C PHE A 109 20.38 -2.46 -17.49
N SER A 110 21.53 -2.10 -16.92
CA SER A 110 21.87 -2.40 -15.52
C SER A 110 20.89 -1.75 -14.54
N LEU A 111 20.41 -0.53 -14.82
CA LEU A 111 19.42 0.17 -13.98
C LEU A 111 18.08 -0.57 -13.97
N ILE A 112 17.59 -0.99 -15.14
CA ILE A 112 16.36 -1.78 -15.25
C ILE A 112 16.53 -3.10 -14.48
N LEU A 113 17.67 -3.77 -14.68
CA LEU A 113 17.96 -5.04 -14.03
C LEU A 113 17.99 -4.90 -12.50
N ALA A 114 18.71 -3.92 -11.96
CA ALA A 114 18.78 -3.64 -10.53
C ALA A 114 17.39 -3.34 -9.94
N THR A 115 16.56 -2.59 -10.67
CA THR A 115 15.19 -2.29 -10.26
C THR A 115 14.34 -3.56 -10.21
N VAL A 116 14.34 -4.34 -11.29
CA VAL A 116 13.58 -5.60 -11.38
C VAL A 116 13.99 -6.58 -10.28
N PHE A 117 15.30 -6.73 -10.02
CA PHE A 117 15.77 -7.59 -8.94
C PHE A 117 15.36 -7.09 -7.56
N THR A 118 15.45 -5.78 -7.29
CA THR A 118 15.05 -5.23 -5.99
C THR A 118 13.56 -5.45 -5.72
N TRP A 119 12.70 -5.15 -6.71
CA TRP A 119 11.26 -5.35 -6.60
C TRP A 119 10.86 -6.82 -6.58
N GLY A 120 11.50 -7.63 -7.42
CA GLY A 120 11.31 -9.08 -7.48
C GLY A 120 11.67 -9.75 -6.16
N LEU A 121 12.87 -9.48 -5.62
CA LEU A 121 13.29 -10.00 -4.31
C LEU A 121 12.34 -9.58 -3.19
N ARG A 122 11.92 -8.31 -3.15
CA ARG A 122 10.92 -7.85 -2.19
C ARG A 122 9.62 -8.68 -2.28
N ALA A 123 9.10 -8.85 -3.50
CA ALA A 123 7.87 -9.60 -3.73
C ALA A 123 8.02 -11.08 -3.35
N THR A 124 9.13 -11.70 -3.72
CA THR A 124 9.44 -13.09 -3.37
C THR A 124 9.57 -13.28 -1.86
N LEU A 125 10.26 -12.38 -1.16
CA LEU A 125 10.43 -12.46 0.30
C LEU A 125 9.10 -12.33 1.04
N LEU A 126 8.23 -11.42 0.58
CA LEU A 126 6.88 -11.30 1.15
C LEU A 126 6.06 -12.55 0.81
N ALA A 127 6.05 -13.02 -0.44
CA ALA A 127 5.30 -14.21 -0.83
C ALA A 127 5.75 -15.48 -0.09
N SER A 128 7.04 -15.64 0.18
CA SER A 128 7.59 -16.85 0.82
C SER A 128 7.35 -16.91 2.32
N TRP A 129 7.31 -15.76 3.01
CA TRP A 129 7.33 -15.72 4.48
C TRP A 129 6.18 -14.96 5.13
N TYR A 130 5.32 -14.32 4.35
CA TYR A 130 4.14 -13.63 4.88
C TYR A 130 3.13 -14.65 5.42
N ASP A 131 2.98 -14.65 6.74
CA ASP A 131 1.91 -15.36 7.43
C ASP A 131 1.02 -14.31 8.12
N PRO A 132 -0.23 -14.12 7.66
CA PRO A 132 -1.13 -13.12 8.23
C PRO A 132 -1.49 -13.45 9.70
N SER A 133 -1.40 -14.72 10.10
CA SER A 133 -1.72 -15.14 11.47
C SER A 133 -0.60 -14.86 12.48
N ARG A 134 0.65 -14.71 12.02
CA ARG A 134 1.84 -14.56 12.87
C ARG A 134 2.81 -13.50 12.37
N PRO A 135 2.38 -12.24 12.30
CA PRO A 135 3.15 -11.22 11.63
C PRO A 135 4.44 -10.82 12.39
N THR A 136 4.45 -10.98 13.72
CA THR A 136 5.65 -10.81 14.56
C THR A 136 6.71 -11.87 14.28
N GLU A 137 6.28 -13.10 13.96
CA GLU A 137 7.17 -14.18 13.57
C GLU A 137 7.78 -13.92 12.18
N THR A 138 6.98 -13.48 11.21
CA THR A 138 7.47 -13.05 9.88
C THR A 138 8.52 -11.95 10.01
N LYS A 139 8.27 -10.92 10.84
CA LYS A 139 9.25 -9.86 11.10
C LYS A 139 10.56 -10.42 11.66
N ARG A 140 10.50 -11.31 12.65
CA ARG A 140 11.69 -11.94 13.25
C ARG A 140 12.46 -12.80 12.23
N ARG A 141 11.75 -13.53 11.38
CA ARG A 141 12.35 -14.34 10.30
C ARG A 141 13.06 -13.45 9.29
N LEU A 142 12.43 -12.38 8.80
CA LEU A 142 13.05 -11.40 7.90
C LEU A 142 14.32 -10.78 8.51
N GLN A 143 14.27 -10.40 9.79
CA GLN A 143 15.43 -9.84 10.48
C GLN A 143 16.59 -10.84 10.58
N LYS A 144 16.30 -12.09 10.98
CA LYS A 144 17.34 -13.10 11.22
C LYS A 144 17.92 -13.69 9.94
N PHE A 145 17.09 -13.94 8.93
CA PHE A 145 17.49 -14.68 7.73
C PHE A 145 17.82 -13.80 6.53
N VAL A 146 17.44 -12.52 6.53
CA VAL A 146 17.78 -11.58 5.44
C VAL A 146 18.60 -10.42 5.97
N LEU A 147 18.06 -9.62 6.90
CA LEU A 147 18.75 -8.39 7.30
C LEU A 147 20.10 -8.67 7.98
N LEU A 148 20.15 -9.62 8.93
CA LEU A 148 21.38 -9.93 9.64
C LEU A 148 22.49 -10.46 8.72
N PRO A 149 22.28 -11.50 7.88
CA PRO A 149 23.33 -11.97 6.98
C PRO A 149 23.73 -10.91 5.94
N SER A 150 22.76 -10.16 5.39
CA SER A 150 23.09 -9.07 4.46
C SER A 150 23.89 -7.95 5.14
N LEU A 151 23.59 -7.60 6.40
CA LEU A 151 24.37 -6.63 7.16
C LEU A 151 25.80 -7.13 7.42
N LEU A 152 25.97 -8.40 7.81
CA LEU A 152 27.29 -8.99 8.02
C LEU A 152 28.11 -9.01 6.73
N LEU A 153 27.49 -9.37 5.60
CA LEU A 153 28.13 -9.32 4.28
C LEU A 153 28.51 -7.89 3.87
N LEU A 154 27.64 -6.91 4.12
CA LEU A 154 27.92 -5.50 3.85
C LEU A 154 29.14 -5.01 4.64
N LEU A 155 29.21 -5.34 5.94
CA LEU A 155 30.34 -4.96 6.80
C LEU A 155 31.62 -5.65 6.37
N LEU A 156 31.56 -6.95 6.05
CA LEU A 156 32.72 -7.73 5.61
C LEU A 156 33.27 -7.20 4.28
N THR A 157 32.39 -6.97 3.30
CA THR A 157 32.78 -6.45 1.98
C THR A 157 33.25 -5.00 2.04
N GLY A 158 32.63 -4.17 2.88
CA GLY A 158 33.10 -2.81 3.15
C GLY A 158 34.51 -2.80 3.77
N ALA A 159 34.77 -3.72 4.71
CA ALA A 159 36.09 -3.86 5.31
C ALA A 159 37.14 -4.35 4.30
N THR A 160 36.83 -5.35 3.47
CA THR A 160 37.77 -5.85 2.44
C THR A 160 38.08 -4.78 1.38
N LEU A 161 37.08 -4.03 0.90
CA LEU A 161 37.30 -2.93 -0.04
C LEU A 161 38.09 -1.77 0.57
N SER A 162 37.90 -1.51 1.86
CA SER A 162 38.68 -0.50 2.58
C SER A 162 40.15 -0.91 2.73
N LEU A 163 40.40 -2.17 3.06
CA LEU A 163 41.75 -2.74 3.15
C LEU A 163 42.44 -2.82 1.78
N ALA A 164 41.69 -3.12 0.72
CA ALA A 164 42.23 -3.17 -0.64
C ALA A 164 42.87 -1.84 -1.09
N ARG A 165 42.38 -0.70 -0.58
CA ARG A 165 42.96 0.63 -0.85
C ARG A 165 44.36 0.82 -0.26
N LEU A 166 44.73 0.04 0.74
CA LEU A 166 46.03 0.15 1.41
C LEU A 166 47.13 -0.68 0.73
N VAL A 167 46.79 -1.45 -0.31
CA VAL A 167 47.73 -2.34 -0.99
C VAL A 167 48.20 -1.69 -2.31
N PRO A 168 49.38 -1.06 -2.34
CA PRO A 168 49.95 -0.52 -3.57
C PRO A 168 50.66 -1.61 -4.41
N GLY A 169 50.78 -1.35 -5.72
CA GLY A 169 51.65 -2.10 -6.62
C GLY A 169 51.05 -3.39 -7.20
N ALA A 170 51.93 -4.30 -7.64
CA ALA A 170 51.55 -5.52 -8.37
C ALA A 170 50.65 -6.48 -7.57
N ILE A 171 50.67 -6.39 -6.24
CA ILE A 171 49.80 -7.19 -5.35
C ILE A 171 48.33 -6.83 -5.59
N ALA A 172 48.01 -5.58 -5.95
CA ALA A 172 46.64 -5.17 -6.27
C ALA A 172 46.08 -5.90 -7.50
N LEU A 173 46.93 -6.24 -8.48
CA LEU A 173 46.51 -7.00 -9.67
C LEU A 173 46.18 -8.45 -9.31
N LEU A 174 46.91 -9.06 -8.37
CA LEU A 174 46.61 -10.40 -7.86
C LEU A 174 45.31 -10.43 -7.03
N LEU A 175 44.97 -9.32 -6.39
CA LEU A 175 43.73 -9.14 -5.61
C LEU A 175 42.52 -8.73 -6.45
N LEU A 176 42.68 -8.55 -7.77
CA LEU A 176 41.61 -8.02 -8.62
C LEU A 176 40.35 -8.89 -8.59
N ASP A 177 40.50 -10.22 -8.65
CA ASP A 177 39.37 -11.15 -8.58
C ASP A 177 38.65 -11.08 -7.22
N TRP A 178 39.42 -10.91 -6.14
CA TRP A 178 38.88 -10.72 -4.80
C TRP A 178 38.13 -9.41 -4.66
N ILE A 179 38.62 -8.33 -5.29
CA ILE A 179 37.94 -7.03 -5.31
C ILE A 179 36.64 -7.13 -6.10
N ASN A 180 36.65 -7.79 -7.27
CA ASN A 180 35.44 -8.01 -8.07
C ASN A 180 34.40 -8.84 -7.31
N GLY A 181 34.84 -9.92 -6.64
CA GLY A 181 33.97 -10.71 -5.77
C GLY A 181 33.41 -9.90 -4.60
N ALA A 182 34.23 -9.05 -3.96
CA ALA A 182 33.79 -8.18 -2.88
C ALA A 182 32.77 -7.13 -3.35
N LEU A 183 32.97 -6.56 -4.53
CA LEU A 183 32.03 -5.62 -5.15
C LEU A 183 30.69 -6.29 -5.49
N PHE A 184 30.71 -7.52 -6.00
CA PHE A 184 29.49 -8.30 -6.24
C PHE A 184 28.75 -8.62 -4.93
N LEU A 185 29.47 -9.08 -3.91
CA LEU A 185 28.88 -9.36 -2.59
C LEU A 185 28.33 -8.09 -1.93
N LEU A 186 28.99 -6.94 -2.11
CA LEU A 186 28.51 -5.64 -1.66
C LEU A 186 27.14 -5.34 -2.29
N SER A 187 27.03 -5.48 -3.61
CA SER A 187 25.76 -5.31 -4.34
C SER A 187 24.67 -6.25 -3.82
N MET A 188 24.96 -7.55 -3.71
CA MET A 188 24.01 -8.53 -3.16
C MET A 188 23.58 -8.19 -1.72
N SER A 189 24.49 -7.67 -0.90
CA SER A 189 24.19 -7.26 0.47
C SER A 189 23.28 -6.03 0.54
N CYS A 190 23.50 -5.03 -0.33
CA CYS A 190 22.64 -3.86 -0.47
C CYS A 190 21.25 -4.25 -0.97
N LEU A 191 21.15 -5.11 -1.98
CA LEU A 191 19.87 -5.65 -2.46
C LEU A 191 19.11 -6.40 -1.36
N GLY A 192 19.80 -7.28 -0.62
CA GLY A 192 19.21 -8.02 0.49
C GLY A 192 18.72 -7.11 1.61
N LEU A 193 19.51 -6.10 2.00
CA LEU A 193 19.11 -5.11 3.00
C LEU A 193 17.94 -4.26 2.51
N ALA A 194 18.02 -3.69 1.31
CA ALA A 194 16.96 -2.85 0.77
C ALA A 194 15.63 -3.62 0.67
N SER A 195 15.65 -4.83 0.09
CA SER A 195 14.44 -5.66 -0.05
C SER A 195 13.89 -6.10 1.31
N GLY A 196 14.74 -6.50 2.26
CA GLY A 196 14.32 -6.86 3.61
C GLY A 196 13.73 -5.67 4.39
N LEU A 197 14.33 -4.47 4.26
CA LEU A 197 13.84 -3.25 4.91
C LEU A 197 12.50 -2.81 4.30
N PHE A 198 12.33 -2.91 2.98
CA PHE A 198 11.03 -2.66 2.34
C PHE A 198 9.96 -3.65 2.80
N ALA A 199 10.30 -4.93 2.95
CA ALA A 199 9.36 -5.94 3.45
C ALA A 199 8.93 -5.64 4.89
N ILE A 200 9.87 -5.27 5.77
CA ILE A 200 9.56 -4.90 7.16
C ILE A 200 8.79 -3.58 7.22
N ALA A 201 9.14 -2.59 6.40
CA ALA A 201 8.39 -1.34 6.30
C ALA A 201 6.95 -1.60 5.85
N ASP A 202 6.76 -2.46 4.86
CA ASP A 202 5.43 -2.82 4.37
C ASP A 202 4.61 -3.52 5.44
N LEU A 203 5.23 -4.44 6.19
CA LEU A 203 4.63 -5.09 7.35
C LEU A 203 4.23 -4.08 8.42
N LEU A 204 5.06 -3.09 8.75
CA LEU A 204 4.77 -2.10 9.80
C LEU A 204 3.73 -1.05 9.39
N LEU A 205 3.64 -0.73 8.11
CA LEU A 205 2.69 0.26 7.58
C LEU A 205 1.29 -0.30 7.35
N TRP A 206 1.03 -1.55 7.72
CA TRP A 206 -0.28 -2.22 7.56
C TRP A 206 -1.43 -1.43 8.18
N SER A 207 -1.27 -0.95 9.43
CA SER A 207 -2.33 -0.23 10.15
C SER A 207 -2.68 1.09 9.46
N LEU A 208 -1.69 1.79 8.93
CA LEU A 208 -1.91 3.01 8.14
C LEU A 208 -2.67 2.72 6.84
N ARG A 209 -2.37 1.62 6.15
CA ARG A 209 -3.11 1.22 4.94
C ARG A 209 -4.56 0.86 5.26
N ALA A 210 -4.78 0.12 6.35
CA ALA A 210 -6.12 -0.21 6.83
C ALA A 210 -6.94 1.04 7.18
N THR A 211 -6.34 2.01 7.91
CA THR A 211 -6.99 3.29 8.20
C THR A 211 -7.37 4.05 6.93
N LYS A 212 -6.44 4.17 5.97
CA LYS A 212 -6.72 4.88 4.70
C LYS A 212 -7.85 4.25 3.90
N ASN A 213 -7.88 2.91 3.83
CA ASN A 213 -8.94 2.19 3.14
C ASN A 213 -10.29 2.40 3.84
N TYR A 214 -10.31 2.38 5.18
CA TYR A 214 -11.49 2.65 5.97
C TYR A 214 -12.01 4.08 5.81
N GLU A 215 -11.12 5.08 5.86
CA GLU A 215 -11.47 6.49 5.65
C GLU A 215 -12.04 6.72 4.24
N ALA A 216 -11.50 6.04 3.22
CA ALA A 216 -12.04 6.08 1.87
C ALA A 216 -13.47 5.50 1.82
N THR A 217 -13.72 4.32 2.42
CA THR A 217 -15.07 3.73 2.52
C THR A 217 -16.04 4.65 3.25
N MET A 218 -15.61 5.27 4.36
CA MET A 218 -16.42 6.19 5.14
C MET A 218 -16.77 7.47 4.38
N SER A 219 -15.82 8.00 3.60
CA SER A 219 -16.06 9.14 2.71
C SER A 219 -17.11 8.80 1.65
N GLU A 220 -16.99 7.64 1.00
CA GLU A 220 -17.97 7.18 0.00
C GLU A 220 -19.35 6.94 0.62
N LEU A 221 -19.41 6.41 1.84
CA LEU A 221 -20.67 6.20 2.57
C LEU A 221 -21.34 7.54 2.91
N ALA A 222 -20.59 8.51 3.41
CA ALA A 222 -21.11 9.84 3.73
C ALA A 222 -21.65 10.56 2.48
N GLU A 223 -20.94 10.46 1.36
CA GLU A 223 -21.42 10.97 0.06
C GLU A 223 -22.72 10.28 -0.36
N THR A 224 -22.79 8.95 -0.26
CA THR A 224 -23.98 8.17 -0.63
C THR A 224 -25.21 8.52 0.23
N ILE A 225 -25.02 8.68 1.54
CA ILE A 225 -26.08 9.10 2.47
C ILE A 225 -26.58 10.51 2.12
N HIS A 226 -25.65 11.42 1.83
CA HIS A 226 -25.99 12.77 1.42
C HIS A 226 -26.78 12.78 0.10
N GLU A 227 -26.31 12.10 -0.94
CA GLU A 227 -27.02 11.97 -2.22
C GLU A 227 -28.41 11.36 -2.04
N ARG A 228 -28.53 10.31 -1.20
CA ARG A 228 -29.83 9.69 -0.89
C ARG A 228 -30.78 10.66 -0.20
N SER A 229 -30.28 11.46 0.75
CA SER A 229 -31.10 12.47 1.45
C SER A 229 -31.68 13.50 0.49
N VAL A 230 -30.89 13.97 -0.47
CA VAL A 230 -31.33 14.90 -1.52
C VAL A 230 -32.37 14.25 -2.44
N VAL A 231 -32.17 12.99 -2.84
CA VAL A 231 -33.15 12.26 -3.66
C VAL A 231 -34.47 12.07 -2.92
N MET A 232 -34.45 11.75 -1.62
CA MET A 232 -35.66 11.62 -0.80
C MET A 232 -36.41 12.95 -0.68
N GLU A 233 -35.70 14.07 -0.56
CA GLU A 233 -36.30 15.41 -0.56
C GLU A 233 -37.00 15.71 -1.90
N ILE A 234 -36.35 15.40 -3.03
CA ILE A 234 -36.96 15.53 -4.37
C ILE A 234 -38.22 14.67 -4.51
N ILE A 235 -38.19 13.42 -4.05
CA ILE A 235 -39.35 12.51 -4.08
C ILE A 235 -40.50 13.11 -3.25
N ARG A 236 -40.19 13.67 -2.07
CA ARG A 236 -41.18 14.31 -1.19
C ARG A 236 -41.79 15.55 -1.85
N ASP A 237 -40.99 16.39 -2.49
CA ASP A 237 -41.46 17.61 -3.14
C ASP A 237 -42.33 17.32 -4.37
N ILE A 238 -41.91 16.38 -5.22
CA ILE A 238 -42.69 15.96 -6.39
C ILE A 238 -43.97 15.25 -5.95
N GLY A 239 -43.88 14.32 -4.99
CA GLY A 239 -45.03 13.59 -4.47
C GLY A 239 -46.06 14.48 -3.78
N GLY A 240 -45.60 15.46 -3.00
CA GLY A 240 -46.46 16.47 -2.36
C GLY A 240 -47.07 17.46 -3.36
N GLY A 241 -46.35 17.75 -4.46
CA GLY A 241 -46.87 18.56 -5.58
C GLY A 241 -47.99 17.85 -6.33
N VAL A 242 -47.84 16.56 -6.65
CA VAL A 242 -48.86 15.79 -7.40
C VAL A 242 -50.17 15.65 -6.63
N GLN A 243 -50.13 15.49 -5.29
CA GLN A 243 -51.34 15.44 -4.47
C GLN A 243 -52.17 16.75 -4.49
N ARG A 244 -51.56 17.90 -4.78
CA ARG A 244 -52.28 19.19 -4.86
C ARG A 244 -53.04 19.40 -6.18
N TYR A 245 -52.74 18.63 -7.22
CA TYR A 245 -53.36 18.76 -8.54
C TYR A 245 -54.39 17.67 -8.87
N LEU A 246 -54.60 16.71 -7.96
CA LEU A 246 -55.70 15.75 -8.09
C LEU A 246 -57.01 16.44 -7.68
N PRO A 247 -58.02 16.52 -8.58
CA PRO A 247 -59.33 17.06 -8.21
C PRO A 247 -59.90 16.21 -7.06
N PRO A 248 -60.63 16.83 -6.10
CA PRO A 248 -61.25 16.10 -5.01
C PRO A 248 -62.14 15.00 -5.59
N ALA A 249 -61.96 13.77 -5.09
CA ALA A 249 -62.78 12.64 -5.49
C ALA A 249 -64.25 12.99 -5.23
N GLN A 250 -65.04 13.02 -6.31
CA GLN A 250 -66.49 13.18 -6.26
C GLN A 250 -67.16 11.85 -5.91
#